data_AF-K6TWY7-F1
#
_entry.id   AF-K6TWY7-F1
#
_cell.length_a   1.000
_cell.length_b   1.000
_cell.length_c   1.000
_cell.angle_alpha   90.00
_cell.angle_beta   90.00
_cell.angle_gamma   90.00
#
_symmetry.space_group_name_H-M   'P 1'
#
loop_
_entity.id
_entity.type
_entity.pdbx_description
1 polymer ?
#
loop_
_entity_poly.entity_id
_entity_poly.type
_entity_poly.pdbx_seq_one_letter_code
_entity_poly.pdbx_strand_id
1 'polypeptide(L)'
;MGDAQDVGEGEILQKQLDIQAVVLKVGHHGSHSSTTQAFLDKVNPKYAIISCGKDNDYEHPHKEILDKLLAKNINVFRTDLEGTIIATSNGKDITFNVKPVDKAADTPGSAKKK
;
A
#
# COMPACT_ATOMS: atom_id res chain seq x y z
N MET A 1 1.74 8.26 -3.50
CA MET A 1 0.73 9.20 -3.02
C MET A 1 1.19 10.15 -1.91
N GLY A 2 2.43 10.06 -1.37
CA GLY A 2 2.85 10.97 -0.28
C GLY A 2 1.88 10.89 0.90
N ASP A 3 1.51 12.03 1.47
CA ASP A 3 0.50 12.12 2.55
C ASP A 3 -0.91 12.46 2.05
N ALA A 4 -1.19 12.20 0.76
CA ALA A 4 -2.52 12.40 0.21
C ALA A 4 -3.56 11.55 0.97
N GLN A 5 -4.65 12.22 1.33
CA GLN A 5 -5.81 11.67 2.00
C GLN A 5 -7.01 11.63 1.03
N ASP A 6 -8.14 11.12 1.50
CA ASP A 6 -9.40 10.96 0.79
C ASP A 6 -9.82 12.18 -0.05
N VAL A 7 -9.65 13.40 0.45
CA VAL A 7 -9.93 14.64 -0.30
C VAL A 7 -9.08 14.72 -1.57
N GLY A 8 -7.76 14.52 -1.44
CA GLY A 8 -6.84 14.56 -2.58
C GLY A 8 -7.08 13.42 -3.56
N GLU A 9 -7.46 12.24 -3.07
CA GLU A 9 -7.88 11.13 -3.93
C GLU A 9 -9.16 11.45 -4.69
N GLY A 10 -10.14 12.07 -4.03
CA GLY A 10 -11.39 12.52 -4.63
C GLY A 10 -11.15 13.56 -5.74
N GLU A 11 -10.28 14.53 -5.52
CA GLU A 11 -9.89 15.52 -6.53
C GLU A 11 -9.25 14.86 -7.76
N ILE A 12 -8.39 13.84 -7.57
CA ILE A 12 -7.80 13.08 -8.68
C ILE A 12 -8.89 12.34 -9.46
N LEU A 13 -9.83 11.69 -8.77
CA LEU A 13 -10.93 10.96 -9.40
C LEU A 13 -11.86 11.89 -10.20
N GLN A 14 -12.14 13.09 -9.68
CA GLN A 14 -12.95 14.09 -10.36
C GLN A 14 -12.36 14.56 -11.70
N LYS A 15 -11.03 14.53 -11.85
CA LYS A 15 -10.35 14.87 -13.11
C LYS A 15 -10.57 13.83 -14.21
N GLN A 16 -11.10 12.65 -13.88
CA GLN A 16 -11.39 11.56 -14.82
C GLN A 16 -10.20 11.15 -15.71
N LEU A 17 -8.99 11.36 -15.22
CA LEU A 17 -7.77 10.94 -15.91
C LEU A 17 -7.62 9.42 -15.86
N ASP A 18 -6.84 8.87 -16.80
CA ASP A 18 -6.33 7.51 -16.65
C ASP A 18 -5.19 7.53 -15.62
N ILE A 19 -5.46 6.91 -14.48
CA ILE A 19 -4.55 6.85 -13.33
C ILE A 19 -4.16 5.41 -13.00
N GLN A 20 -4.35 4.48 -13.94
CA GLN A 20 -3.89 3.11 -13.74
C GLN A 20 -2.37 3.08 -13.50
N ALA A 21 -1.95 2.26 -12.55
CA ALA A 21 -0.53 2.13 -12.23
C ALA A 21 -0.20 0.70 -11.82
N VAL A 22 0.95 0.18 -12.23
CA VAL A 22 1.39 -1.17 -11.83
C VAL A 22 1.83 -1.20 -10.36
N VAL A 23 2.44 -0.12 -9.88
CA VAL A 23 2.94 0.03 -8.50
C VAL A 23 2.31 1.28 -7.87
N LEU A 24 1.66 1.11 -6.72
CA LEU A 24 1.11 2.18 -5.92
C LEU A 24 1.96 2.40 -4.65
N LYS A 25 2.52 3.60 -4.48
CA LYS A 25 2.95 4.06 -3.15
C LYS A 25 1.72 4.50 -2.38
N VAL A 26 1.33 3.74 -1.37
CA VAL A 26 0.14 3.95 -0.53
C VAL A 26 0.19 5.34 0.11
N GLY A 27 -0.96 6.01 0.15
CA GLY A 27 -1.10 7.34 0.72
C GLY A 27 -0.93 7.33 2.24
N HIS A 28 -0.43 8.43 2.79
CA HIS A 28 -0.38 8.73 4.21
C HIS A 28 0.05 7.53 5.06
N HIS A 29 1.12 6.86 4.65
CA HIS A 29 1.70 5.71 5.36
C HIS A 29 0.74 4.52 5.62
N GLY A 30 -0.42 4.47 4.98
CA GLY A 30 -1.48 3.50 5.26
C GLY A 30 -2.45 3.93 6.38
N SER A 31 -2.68 5.24 6.52
CA SER A 31 -3.71 5.80 7.40
C SER A 31 -5.13 5.51 6.91
N HIS A 32 -6.09 5.48 7.83
CA HIS A 32 -7.51 5.24 7.57
C HIS A 32 -8.13 6.33 6.70
N SER A 33 -7.56 7.53 6.74
CA SER A 33 -7.98 8.69 5.94
C SER A 33 -7.46 8.66 4.50
N SER A 34 -6.79 7.58 4.08
CA SER A 34 -6.23 7.44 2.74
C SER A 34 -6.58 6.10 2.12
N THR A 35 -6.25 5.92 0.84
CA THR A 35 -6.42 4.69 0.09
C THR A 35 -7.89 4.25 0.11
N THR A 36 -8.76 5.16 -0.31
CA THR A 36 -10.18 4.91 -0.46
C THR A 36 -10.43 3.79 -1.48
N GLN A 37 -11.53 3.06 -1.32
CA GLN A 37 -11.87 1.96 -2.22
C GLN A 37 -12.01 2.42 -3.68
N ALA A 38 -12.68 3.56 -3.90
CA ALA A 38 -12.87 4.13 -5.23
C ALA A 38 -11.54 4.50 -5.90
N PHE A 39 -10.61 5.07 -5.14
CA PHE A 39 -9.28 5.38 -5.65
C PHE A 39 -8.51 4.11 -6.00
N LEU A 40 -8.52 3.12 -5.11
CA LEU A 40 -7.85 1.84 -5.32
C LEU A 40 -8.42 1.06 -6.52
N ASP A 41 -9.74 1.13 -6.74
CA ASP A 41 -10.40 0.52 -7.89
C ASP A 41 -10.01 1.19 -9.21
N LYS A 42 -9.85 2.52 -9.21
CA LYS A 42 -9.46 3.27 -10.40
C LYS A 42 -7.98 3.09 -10.76
N VAL A 43 -7.09 3.06 -9.76
CA VAL A 43 -5.65 2.82 -9.95
C VAL A 43 -5.36 1.37 -10.33
N ASN A 44 -6.12 0.43 -9.75
CA ASN A 44 -6.03 -1.02 -9.99
C ASN A 44 -4.58 -1.59 -10.00
N PRO A 45 -3.79 -1.40 -8.92
CA PRO A 45 -2.39 -1.77 -8.93
C PRO A 45 -2.13 -3.25 -8.73
N LYS A 46 -0.99 -3.73 -9.22
CA LYS A 46 -0.50 -5.09 -8.93
C LYS A 46 0.33 -5.16 -7.65
N TYR A 47 1.02 -4.06 -7.33
CA TYR A 47 1.90 -3.94 -6.16
C TYR A 47 1.56 -2.68 -5.36
N ALA A 48 1.60 -2.76 -4.04
CA ALA A 48 1.44 -1.62 -3.14
C ALA A 48 2.62 -1.54 -2.17
N ILE A 49 3.20 -0.36 -2.02
CA ILE A 49 4.30 -0.09 -1.09
C ILE A 49 3.80 0.85 0.01
N ILE A 50 3.82 0.37 1.24
CA ILE A 50 3.50 1.13 2.45
C ILE A 50 4.82 1.57 3.08
N SER A 51 5.06 2.88 3.05
CA SER A 51 6.20 3.48 3.72
C SER A 51 5.77 3.87 5.13
N CYS A 52 6.18 3.12 6.14
CA CYS A 52 5.88 3.38 7.55
C CYS A 52 7.08 3.01 8.43
N GLY A 53 7.11 3.55 9.64
CA GLY A 53 8.17 3.28 10.62
C GLY A 53 7.83 2.06 11.48
N LYS A 54 8.83 1.30 11.90
CA LYS A 54 8.66 0.27 12.92
C LYS A 54 8.26 0.92 14.25
N ASP A 55 7.32 0.29 14.96
CA ASP A 55 6.83 0.75 16.27
C ASP A 55 6.37 2.23 16.25
N ASN A 56 5.74 2.66 15.13
CA ASN A 56 5.26 4.04 15.01
C ASN A 56 4.02 4.28 15.89
N ASP A 57 3.97 5.43 16.55
CA ASP A 57 2.92 5.80 17.51
C ASP A 57 1.53 6.00 16.87
N TYR A 58 1.46 6.08 15.54
CA TYR A 58 0.22 6.22 14.78
C TYR A 58 -0.42 4.88 14.43
N GLU A 59 0.22 3.76 14.78
CA GLU A 59 -0.23 2.40 14.46
C GLU A 59 -0.42 2.16 12.95
N HIS A 60 0.32 2.87 12.12
CA HIS A 60 0.31 2.68 10.68
C HIS A 60 1.12 1.44 10.25
N PRO A 61 0.70 0.76 9.16
CA PRO A 61 -0.57 0.93 8.47
C PRO A 61 -1.72 0.38 9.33
N HIS A 62 -2.88 1.03 9.26
CA HIS A 62 -4.06 0.46 9.90
C HIS A 62 -4.48 -0.83 9.21
N LYS A 63 -4.96 -1.79 10.02
CA LYS A 63 -5.38 -3.11 9.57
C LYS A 63 -6.38 -3.05 8.41
N GLU A 64 -7.32 -2.10 8.43
CA GLU A 64 -8.31 -1.96 7.36
C GLU A 64 -7.69 -1.65 5.99
N ILE A 65 -6.58 -0.91 5.95
CA ILE A 65 -5.90 -0.56 4.70
C ILE A 65 -5.18 -1.80 4.15
N LEU A 66 -4.54 -2.55 5.04
CA LEU A 66 -3.93 -3.83 4.68
C LEU A 66 -4.99 -4.82 4.18
N ASP A 67 -6.11 -4.96 4.87
CA ASP A 67 -7.21 -5.84 4.48
C ASP A 67 -7.76 -5.47 3.09
N LYS A 68 -8.01 -4.17 2.81
CA LYS A 68 -8.45 -3.68 1.49
C LYS A 68 -7.49 -4.09 0.38
N LEU A 69 -6.18 -3.89 0.59
CA LEU A 69 -5.15 -4.23 -0.39
C LEU A 69 -5.09 -5.75 -0.63
N LEU A 70 -5.08 -6.54 0.44
CA LEU A 70 -4.99 -8.00 0.36
C LEU A 70 -6.23 -8.65 -0.24
N ALA A 71 -7.43 -8.09 0.02
CA ALA A 71 -8.69 -8.54 -0.57
C ALA A 71 -8.74 -8.36 -2.09
N LYS A 72 -8.02 -7.35 -2.61
CA LYS A 72 -7.85 -7.14 -4.06
C LYS A 72 -6.70 -7.95 -4.68
N ASN A 73 -6.09 -8.87 -3.93
CA ASN A 73 -4.92 -9.65 -4.35
C ASN A 73 -3.73 -8.79 -4.78
N ILE A 74 -3.58 -7.61 -4.16
CA ILE A 74 -2.43 -6.74 -4.37
C ILE A 74 -1.26 -7.28 -3.53
N ASN A 75 -0.08 -7.37 -4.15
CA ASN A 75 1.14 -7.72 -3.43
C ASN A 75 1.61 -6.50 -2.61
N VAL A 76 1.60 -6.61 -1.29
CA VAL A 76 1.92 -5.52 -0.38
C VAL A 76 3.36 -5.64 0.11
N PHE A 77 4.07 -4.53 0.17
CA PHE A 77 5.42 -4.40 0.73
C PHE A 77 5.41 -3.32 1.80
N ARG A 78 6.20 -3.48 2.86
CA ARG A 78 6.23 -2.54 3.99
C ARG A 78 7.66 -2.25 4.46
N THR A 79 8.00 -0.97 4.54
CA THR A 79 9.35 -0.56 4.95
C THR A 79 9.68 -0.85 6.41
N ASP A 80 8.68 -0.98 7.27
CA ASP A 80 8.88 -1.33 8.69
C ASP A 80 9.26 -2.81 8.91
N LEU A 81 8.92 -3.68 7.95
CA LEU A 81 9.26 -5.11 7.96
C LEU A 81 10.48 -5.42 7.08
N GLU A 82 10.54 -4.82 5.90
CA GLU A 82 11.48 -5.19 4.83
C GLU A 82 12.63 -4.19 4.68
N GLY A 83 12.56 -3.04 5.37
CA GLY A 83 13.54 -1.97 5.25
C GLY A 83 13.45 -1.26 3.89
N THR A 84 14.59 -1.14 3.20
CA THR A 84 14.63 -0.49 1.89
C THR A 84 14.06 -1.38 0.80
N ILE A 85 12.99 -0.92 0.15
CA ILE A 85 12.35 -1.58 -0.98
C ILE A 85 12.80 -0.91 -2.28
N ILE A 86 13.39 -1.69 -3.18
CA ILE A 86 13.85 -1.27 -4.51
C ILE A 86 12.98 -1.99 -5.54
N ALA A 87 12.23 -1.21 -6.32
CA ALA A 87 11.51 -1.70 -7.49
C ALA A 87 12.34 -1.41 -8.74
N THR A 88 12.75 -2.45 -9.47
CA THR A 88 13.52 -2.33 -10.71
C THR A 88 12.63 -2.69 -11.89
N SER A 89 12.57 -1.80 -12.89
CA SER A 89 11.81 -2.01 -14.12
C SER A 89 12.72 -2.00 -15.34
N ASN A 90 12.43 -2.90 -16.29
CA ASN A 90 13.03 -2.90 -17.64
C ASN A 90 12.07 -2.33 -18.71
N GLY A 91 10.95 -1.73 -18.28
CA GLY A 91 9.87 -1.24 -19.16
C GLY A 91 8.79 -2.28 -19.51
N LYS A 92 8.97 -3.55 -19.11
CA LYS A 92 8.00 -4.64 -19.28
C LYS A 92 7.65 -5.31 -17.94
N ASP A 93 8.67 -5.62 -17.15
CA ASP A 93 8.57 -6.32 -15.89
C ASP A 93 9.02 -5.43 -14.73
N ILE A 94 8.48 -5.71 -13.54
CA ILE A 94 8.91 -5.10 -12.29
C ILE A 94 9.37 -6.19 -11.34
N THR A 95 10.57 -6.04 -10.79
CA THR A 95 11.16 -6.92 -9.79
C THR A 95 11.46 -6.15 -8.51
N PHE A 96 11.50 -6.86 -7.39
CA PHE A 96 11.75 -6.29 -6.06
C PHE A 96 12.92 -7.01 -5.40
N ASN A 97 13.70 -6.27 -4.60
CA ASN A 97 14.79 -6.84 -3.81
C ASN A 97 14.31 -7.65 -2.59
N VAL A 98 13.02 -7.55 -2.25
CA VAL A 98 12.36 -8.23 -1.12
C VAL A 98 11.11 -8.95 -1.61
N LYS A 99 10.57 -9.83 -0.75
CA LYS A 99 9.30 -10.52 -1.01
C LYS A 99 8.14 -9.72 -0.41
N PRO A 100 6.91 -9.80 -0.96
CA PRO A 100 5.74 -9.17 -0.36
C PRO A 100 5.38 -9.84 0.97
N VAL A 101 4.66 -9.08 1.81
CA VAL A 101 4.20 -9.51 3.14
C VAL A 101 3.30 -10.74 3.06
N ASP A 102 3.40 -11.60 4.07
CA ASP A 102 2.55 -12.79 4.17
C ASP A 102 1.23 -12.44 4.86
N LYS A 103 0.10 -12.77 4.21
CA LYS A 103 -1.26 -12.43 4.65
C LYS A 103 -1.58 -12.91 6.07
N ALA A 104 -0.90 -13.96 6.55
CA ALA A 104 -1.16 -14.56 7.86
C ALA A 104 -0.24 -14.03 8.98
N ALA A 105 1.00 -13.66 8.66
CA ALA A 105 2.03 -13.40 9.67
C ALA A 105 2.22 -11.90 9.98
N ASP A 106 1.94 -11.03 9.00
CA ASP A 106 2.42 -9.65 9.01
C ASP A 106 1.32 -8.60 9.26
N THR A 107 0.12 -9.05 9.66
CA THR A 107 -1.00 -8.17 10.00
C THR A 107 -0.78 -7.56 11.41
N PRO A 108 -0.87 -6.23 11.56
CA PRO A 108 -0.82 -5.59 12.88
C PRO A 108 -1.90 -6.17 13.80
N GLY A 109 -1.50 -6.63 14.98
CA GLY A 109 -2.39 -7.30 15.95
C GLY A 109 -2.51 -8.81 15.82
N SER A 110 -1.86 -9.46 14.83
CA SER A 110 -1.70 -10.91 14.84
C SER A 110 -0.78 -11.30 16.00
N ALA A 111 -1.36 -11.85 17.06
CA ALA A 111 -0.59 -12.46 18.13
C ALA A 111 0.37 -13.49 17.52
N LYS A 112 1.68 -13.27 17.69
CA LYS A 112 2.68 -14.30 17.41
C LYS A 112 2.32 -15.52 18.26
N LYS A 113 1.76 -16.55 17.65
CA LYS A 113 1.65 -17.85 18.30
C LYS A 113 3.09 -18.30 18.59
N LYS A 114 3.41 -18.35 19.88
CA LYS A 114 4.59 -19.03 20.41
C LYS A 114 4.49 -20.53 20.12
#